data_AF-A0A9W9YCB9-F1
#
_entry.id   AF-A0A9W9YCB9-F1
#
_cell.length_a   1.000
_cell.length_b   1.000
_cell.length_c   1.000
_cell.angle_alpha   90.00
_cell.angle_beta   90.00
_cell.angle_gamma   90.00
#
_symmetry.space_group_name_H-M   'P 1'
#
loop_
_entity.id
_entity.type
_entity.pdbx_description
1 polymer ?
#
loop_
_entity_poly.entity_id
_entity_poly.type
_entity_poly.pdbx_seq_one_letter_code
_entity_poly.pdbx_strand_id
1 'polypeptide(L)'
;MTIMSPNAYAHPSIMFSQWEGWDGKPVSEPPLFYTGLSELAAEILSSCSDEVLKLSRVVSEKSGVDTSQVSHVYDLLVKFYSHEISDTTSLRSCFRTNAAYQGLKHPMKETADHSFVPDFAHRYLTEDIPYGLVVIRGIAEIVQVDTPTIDKVLLWAQEKVGKEYLVGAKLQGKDVPSTRAPQRYGLTTLDAILGRV
;
A
#
# COMPACT_ATOMS: atom_id res chain seq x y z
N MET A 1 -3.50 -7.74 -17.35
CA MET A 1 -2.70 -7.67 -16.11
C MET A 1 -3.00 -6.34 -15.46
N THR A 2 -3.37 -6.30 -14.18
CA THR A 2 -3.55 -5.01 -13.47
C THR A 2 -2.48 -4.87 -12.41
N ILE A 3 -1.79 -3.73 -12.41
CA ILE A 3 -0.87 -3.34 -11.35
C ILE A 3 -1.57 -2.48 -10.28
N MET A 4 -2.87 -2.21 -10.48
CA MET A 4 -3.73 -1.49 -9.57
C MET A 4 -4.29 -2.47 -8.53
N SER A 5 -3.68 -2.48 -7.34
CA SER A 5 -4.20 -3.14 -6.15
C SER A 5 -4.35 -2.10 -5.03
N PRO A 6 -5.51 -1.41 -4.94
CA PRO A 6 -5.67 -0.26 -4.03
C PRO A 6 -5.33 -0.59 -2.58
N ASN A 7 -5.72 -1.77 -2.10
CA ASN A 7 -5.43 -2.23 -0.74
C ASN A 7 -3.92 -2.35 -0.48
N ALA A 8 -3.15 -2.77 -1.48
CA ALA A 8 -1.71 -3.02 -1.37
C ALA A 8 -0.91 -1.77 -0.95
N TYR A 9 -1.38 -0.57 -1.31
CA TYR A 9 -0.77 0.67 -0.90
C TYR A 9 -1.64 1.48 0.06
N ALA A 10 -2.97 1.33 0.07
CA ALA A 10 -3.85 2.03 1.01
C ALA A 10 -3.65 1.56 2.45
N HIS A 11 -3.80 0.26 2.75
CA HIS A 11 -3.71 -0.18 4.15
C HIS A 11 -2.31 0.04 4.74
N PRO A 12 -1.20 -0.28 4.04
CA PRO A 12 0.12 0.02 4.56
C PRO A 12 0.41 1.51 4.73
N SER A 13 -0.04 2.38 3.82
CA SER A 13 0.18 3.83 3.95
C SER A 13 -0.55 4.43 5.16
N ILE A 14 -1.77 3.98 5.44
CA ILE A 14 -2.55 4.42 6.61
C ILE A 14 -1.92 3.89 7.90
N MET A 15 -1.54 2.61 7.93
CA MET A 15 -0.84 2.01 9.07
C MET A 15 0.50 2.68 9.34
N PHE A 16 1.28 2.92 8.29
CA PHE A 16 2.56 3.64 8.34
C PHE A 16 2.37 5.02 8.94
N SER A 17 1.46 5.83 8.39
CA SER A 17 1.33 7.23 8.78
C SER A 17 0.76 7.41 10.19
N GLN A 18 0.01 6.43 10.69
CA GLN A 18 -0.51 6.44 12.06
C GLN A 18 0.52 5.97 13.10
N TRP A 19 1.40 5.03 12.72
CA TRP A 19 2.25 4.29 13.68
C TRP A 19 3.76 4.39 13.39
N GLU A 20 4.19 5.18 12.39
CA GLU A 20 5.57 5.60 12.24
C GLU A 20 6.00 6.36 13.50
N GLY A 21 7.14 5.97 14.09
CA GLY A 21 7.65 6.61 15.31
C GLY A 21 6.87 6.29 16.59
N TRP A 22 5.94 5.32 16.57
CA TRP A 22 5.25 4.88 17.79
C TRP A 22 6.24 4.46 18.88
N ASP A 23 6.08 5.00 20.08
CA ASP A 23 7.01 4.86 21.21
C ASP A 23 6.78 3.60 22.06
N GLY A 24 5.87 2.72 21.61
CA GLY A 24 5.50 1.50 22.32
C GLY A 24 4.44 1.69 23.40
N LYS A 25 3.97 2.92 23.66
CA LYS A 25 2.95 3.16 24.68
C LYS A 25 1.54 2.80 24.18
N PRO A 26 0.74 2.09 24.98
CA PRO A 26 -0.65 1.83 24.63
C PRO A 26 -1.49 3.11 24.54
N VAL A 27 -2.58 3.04 23.77
CA VAL A 27 -3.62 4.08 23.68
C VAL A 27 -4.89 3.62 24.40
N SER A 28 -5.71 4.56 24.87
CA SER A 28 -6.93 4.27 25.64
C SER A 28 -8.08 3.71 24.79
N GLU A 29 -8.08 3.99 23.48
CA GLU A 29 -9.09 3.47 22.55
C GLU A 29 -8.49 3.23 21.16
N PRO A 30 -9.00 2.27 20.38
CA PRO A 30 -8.54 2.07 19.01
C PRO A 30 -8.93 3.29 18.14
N PRO A 31 -7.97 3.96 17.48
CA PRO A 31 -8.28 5.10 16.62
C PRO A 31 -9.07 4.66 15.38
N LEU A 32 -9.86 5.58 14.82
CA LEU A 32 -10.55 5.38 13.55
C LEU A 32 -9.53 5.18 12.42
N PHE A 33 -9.80 4.25 11.51
CA PHE A 33 -8.92 3.92 10.40
C PHE A 33 -9.12 4.88 9.23
N TYR A 34 -10.14 4.65 8.41
CA TYR A 34 -10.41 5.46 7.23
C TYR A 34 -10.95 6.85 7.60
N THR A 35 -11.89 6.93 8.55
CA THR A 35 -12.49 8.22 8.93
C THR A 35 -11.61 9.07 9.84
N GLY A 36 -10.56 8.45 10.38
CA GLY A 36 -9.47 9.11 11.13
C GLY A 36 -8.29 9.55 10.26
N LEU A 37 -8.37 9.44 8.93
CA LEU A 37 -7.22 9.67 8.04
C LEU A 37 -6.56 11.04 8.28
N SER A 38 -5.26 11.02 8.61
CA SER A 38 -4.45 12.21 8.80
C SER A 38 -4.04 12.84 7.45
N GLU A 39 -3.56 14.08 7.46
CA GLU A 39 -3.02 14.72 6.24
C GLU A 39 -1.80 13.93 5.70
N LEU A 40 -0.89 13.52 6.59
CA LEU A 40 0.25 12.67 6.23
C LEU A 40 -0.21 11.37 5.56
N ALA A 41 -1.23 10.71 6.11
CA ALA A 41 -1.76 9.48 5.53
C ALA A 41 -2.35 9.69 4.14
N ALA A 42 -3.05 10.80 3.92
CA ALA A 42 -3.56 11.15 2.60
C ALA A 42 -2.43 11.47 1.61
N GLU A 43 -1.39 12.17 2.04
CA GLU A 43 -0.21 12.48 1.22
C GLU A 43 0.54 11.21 0.81
N ILE A 44 0.94 10.36 1.77
CA ILE A 44 1.66 9.11 1.49
C ILE A 44 0.84 8.19 0.59
N LEU A 45 -0.47 8.07 0.84
CA LEU A 45 -1.36 7.28 0.00
C LEU A 45 -1.45 7.82 -1.43
N SER A 46 -1.62 9.14 -1.58
CA SER A 46 -1.65 9.78 -2.90
C SER A 46 -0.33 9.56 -3.65
N SER A 47 0.81 9.79 -3.01
CA SER A 47 2.13 9.61 -3.63
C SER A 47 2.41 8.14 -4.02
N CYS A 48 2.01 7.17 -3.20
CA CYS A 48 2.06 5.75 -3.60
C CYS A 48 1.19 5.48 -4.84
N SER A 49 -0.01 6.08 -4.91
CA SER A 49 -0.90 5.93 -6.07
C SER A 49 -0.33 6.61 -7.33
N ASP A 50 0.34 7.75 -7.20
CA ASP A 50 1.03 8.43 -8.29
C ASP A 50 2.19 7.57 -8.85
N GLU A 51 2.95 6.92 -7.97
CA GLU A 51 4.01 5.98 -8.36
C GLU A 51 3.45 4.78 -9.14
N VAL A 52 2.29 4.25 -8.73
CA VAL A 52 1.60 3.18 -9.48
C VAL A 52 1.11 3.66 -10.86
N LEU A 53 0.62 4.90 -10.96
CA LEU A 53 0.23 5.47 -12.26
C LEU A 53 1.43 5.71 -13.18
N LYS A 54 2.55 6.19 -12.63
CA LYS A 54 3.80 6.32 -13.36
C LYS A 54 4.28 4.96 -13.86
N LEU A 55 4.24 3.94 -13.00
CA LEU A 55 4.59 2.57 -13.34
C LEU A 55 3.70 2.04 -14.47
N SER A 56 2.38 2.27 -14.42
CA SER A 56 1.46 1.76 -15.44
C SER A 56 1.76 2.35 -16.81
N ARG A 57 2.02 3.66 -16.88
CA ARG A 57 2.40 4.36 -18.11
C ARG A 57 3.67 3.76 -18.71
N VAL A 58 4.71 3.59 -17.91
CA VAL A 58 6.00 3.02 -18.38
C VAL A 58 5.83 1.57 -18.85
N VAL A 59 5.03 0.76 -18.14
CA VAL A 59 4.73 -0.61 -18.57
C VAL A 59 4.01 -0.60 -19.92
N SER A 60 2.99 0.25 -20.09
CA SER A 60 2.25 0.39 -21.35
C SER A 60 3.16 0.83 -22.49
N GLU A 61 3.95 1.88 -22.30
CA GLU A 61 4.90 2.39 -23.31
C GLU A 61 5.93 1.34 -23.74
N LYS A 62 6.48 0.57 -22.78
CA LYS A 62 7.53 -0.42 -23.06
C LYS A 62 7.01 -1.72 -23.67
N SER A 63 5.74 -2.07 -23.44
CA SER A 63 5.22 -3.39 -23.82
C SER A 63 4.03 -3.38 -24.78
N GLY A 64 3.38 -2.23 -24.99
CA GLY A 64 2.12 -2.12 -25.72
C GLY A 64 0.91 -2.74 -24.99
N VAL A 65 1.05 -3.10 -23.70
CA VAL A 65 -0.08 -3.60 -22.90
C VAL A 65 -1.00 -2.45 -22.53
N ASP A 66 -2.30 -2.63 -22.74
CA ASP A 66 -3.29 -1.64 -22.30
C ASP A 66 -3.40 -1.59 -20.77
N THR A 67 -3.00 -0.45 -20.19
CA THR A 67 -3.15 -0.13 -18.77
C THR A 67 -4.10 1.05 -18.53
N SER A 68 -4.94 1.40 -19.50
CA SER A 68 -5.87 2.55 -19.44
C SER A 68 -6.85 2.53 -18.26
N GLN A 69 -7.10 1.34 -17.71
CA GLN A 69 -7.98 1.15 -16.55
C GLN A 69 -7.30 1.45 -15.21
N VAL A 70 -5.98 1.68 -15.17
CA VAL A 70 -5.27 2.05 -13.93
C VAL A 70 -5.54 3.52 -13.64
N SER A 71 -6.19 3.80 -12.50
CA SER A 71 -6.55 5.15 -12.07
C SER A 71 -6.05 5.47 -10.66
N HIS A 72 -6.03 6.76 -10.31
CA HIS A 72 -5.63 7.19 -8.97
C HIS A 72 -6.63 6.68 -7.92
N VAL A 73 -6.17 6.46 -6.69
CA VAL A 73 -7.03 6.03 -5.57
C VAL A 73 -8.18 7.00 -5.29
N TYR A 74 -7.95 8.30 -5.49
CA TYR A 74 -8.99 9.33 -5.45
C TYR A 74 -10.09 9.07 -6.48
N ASP A 75 -9.71 8.84 -7.73
CA ASP A 75 -10.67 8.59 -8.82
C ASP A 75 -11.46 7.31 -8.59
N LEU A 76 -10.82 6.27 -8.03
CA LEU A 76 -11.50 5.03 -7.65
C LEU A 76 -12.55 5.28 -6.57
N LEU A 77 -12.21 6.03 -5.52
CA LEU A 77 -13.16 6.38 -4.46
C LEU A 77 -14.34 7.17 -5.02
N VAL A 78 -14.10 8.22 -5.81
CA VAL A 78 -15.19 9.00 -6.39
C VAL A 78 -16.04 8.15 -7.33
N LYS A 79 -15.41 7.30 -8.16
CA LYS A 79 -16.12 6.42 -9.09
C LYS A 79 -17.05 5.43 -8.39
N PHE A 80 -16.59 4.80 -7.31
CA PHE A 80 -17.32 3.69 -6.67
C PHE A 80 -18.13 4.10 -5.45
N TYR A 81 -17.74 5.18 -4.76
CA TYR A 81 -18.31 5.60 -3.48
C TYR A 81 -18.86 7.03 -3.48
N SER A 82 -18.98 7.71 -4.63
CA SER A 82 -19.53 9.09 -4.66
C SER A 82 -20.90 9.24 -3.99
N HIS A 83 -21.73 8.20 -3.98
CA HIS A 83 -23.04 8.20 -3.30
C HIS A 83 -22.94 8.11 -1.77
N GLU A 84 -21.80 7.65 -1.24
CA GLU A 84 -21.52 7.52 0.20
C GLU A 84 -20.64 8.67 0.73
N ILE A 85 -20.06 9.50 -0.16
CA ILE A 85 -19.11 10.55 0.20
C ILE A 85 -19.81 11.91 0.18
N SER A 86 -19.83 12.62 1.31
CA SER A 86 -20.45 13.96 1.39
C SER A 86 -19.50 15.12 1.07
N ASP A 87 -18.19 14.91 1.05
CA ASP A 87 -17.18 15.91 0.67
C ASP A 87 -16.08 15.30 -0.20
N THR A 88 -16.02 15.71 -1.47
CA THR A 88 -15.02 15.27 -2.47
C THR A 88 -13.91 16.29 -2.73
N THR A 89 -13.74 17.31 -1.87
CA THR A 89 -12.73 18.37 -2.08
C THR A 89 -11.28 17.88 -2.04
N SER A 90 -11.02 16.75 -1.40
CA SER A 90 -9.69 16.14 -1.30
C SER A 90 -9.79 14.63 -1.09
N LEU A 91 -8.69 13.89 -1.33
CA LEU A 91 -8.61 12.47 -0.99
C LEU A 91 -8.95 12.22 0.48
N ARG A 92 -8.43 13.08 1.36
CA ARG A 92 -8.70 12.99 2.78
C ARG A 92 -10.18 13.19 3.10
N SER A 93 -10.80 14.23 2.55
CA SER A 93 -12.24 14.47 2.70
C SER A 93 -13.06 13.29 2.21
N CYS A 94 -12.70 12.69 1.06
CA CYS A 94 -13.36 11.50 0.54
C CYS A 94 -13.35 10.36 1.56
N PHE A 95 -12.20 10.02 2.15
CA PHE A 95 -12.13 8.97 3.17
C PHE A 95 -12.89 9.32 4.44
N ARG A 96 -12.76 10.57 4.93
CA ARG A 96 -13.35 11.01 6.19
C ARG A 96 -14.87 11.11 6.17
N THR A 97 -15.42 11.41 5.00
CA THR A 97 -16.86 11.62 4.81
C THR A 97 -17.57 10.46 4.11
N ASN A 98 -16.85 9.38 3.78
CA ASN A 98 -17.45 8.16 3.25
C ASN A 98 -18.25 7.42 4.35
N ALA A 99 -19.57 7.39 4.22
CA ALA A 99 -20.46 6.75 5.17
C ALA A 99 -20.23 5.23 5.29
N ALA A 100 -19.79 4.56 4.21
CA ALA A 100 -19.44 3.15 4.23
C ALA A 100 -18.22 2.81 5.12
N TYR A 101 -17.42 3.81 5.51
CA TYR A 101 -16.24 3.64 6.35
C TYR A 101 -16.46 4.00 7.82
N GLN A 102 -17.67 4.39 8.20
CA GLN A 102 -17.97 4.82 9.57
C GLN A 102 -17.75 3.70 10.59
N GLY A 103 -17.10 4.05 11.70
CA GLY A 103 -16.83 3.13 12.81
C GLY A 103 -15.69 2.13 12.59
N LEU A 104 -15.08 2.07 11.41
CA LEU A 104 -13.93 1.20 11.16
C LEU A 104 -12.70 1.74 11.90
N LYS A 105 -12.07 0.90 12.73
CA LYS A 105 -10.94 1.25 13.59
C LYS A 105 -9.66 0.55 13.13
N HIS A 106 -8.51 1.08 13.54
CA HIS A 106 -7.23 0.40 13.33
C HIS A 106 -7.26 -1.01 13.95
N PRO A 107 -6.54 -1.97 13.35
CA PRO A 107 -6.35 -3.28 13.97
C PRO A 107 -5.48 -3.11 15.21
N MET A 108 -6.02 -3.44 16.38
CA MET A 108 -5.35 -3.30 17.67
C MET A 108 -5.45 -4.60 18.47
N LYS A 109 -4.47 -4.85 19.34
CA LYS A 109 -4.56 -5.84 20.41
C LYS A 109 -4.93 -5.12 21.70
N GLU A 110 -5.94 -5.63 22.38
CA GLU A 110 -6.26 -5.21 23.73
C GLU A 110 -5.26 -5.84 24.71
N THR A 111 -4.76 -5.03 25.63
CA THR A 111 -3.87 -5.43 26.72
C THR A 111 -4.67 -5.80 27.97
N ALA A 112 -4.01 -6.37 28.97
CA ALA A 112 -4.66 -6.79 30.22
C ALA A 112 -5.28 -5.63 31.04
N ASP A 113 -4.82 -4.39 30.82
CA ASP A 113 -5.32 -3.18 31.48
C ASP A 113 -6.37 -2.42 30.64
N HIS A 114 -6.98 -3.08 29.65
CA HIS A 114 -7.98 -2.50 28.74
C HIS A 114 -7.46 -1.28 27.94
N SER A 115 -6.14 -1.25 27.69
CA SER A 115 -5.53 -0.35 26.73
C SER A 115 -5.23 -1.09 25.42
N PHE A 116 -4.74 -0.37 24.40
CA PHE A 116 -4.62 -0.91 23.04
C PHE A 116 -3.25 -0.63 22.42
N VAL A 117 -2.68 -1.63 21.77
CA VAL A 117 -1.45 -1.51 20.98
C VAL A 117 -1.71 -1.94 19.53
N PRO A 118 -1.02 -1.37 18.53
CA PRO A 118 -1.25 -1.73 17.12
C PRO A 118 -0.95 -3.20 16.84
N ASP A 119 -1.87 -3.87 16.13
CA ASP A 119 -1.67 -5.23 15.65
C ASP A 119 -0.97 -5.25 14.28
N PHE A 120 0.36 -5.24 14.29
CA PHE A 120 1.14 -5.36 13.05
C PHE A 120 1.07 -6.75 12.40
N ALA A 121 0.53 -7.78 13.08
CA ALA A 121 0.33 -9.10 12.48
C ALA A 121 -0.97 -9.19 11.65
N HIS A 122 -1.80 -8.14 11.67
CA HIS A 122 -3.03 -8.07 10.91
C HIS A 122 -2.78 -8.14 9.39
N ARG A 123 -3.76 -8.67 8.64
CA ARG A 123 -3.69 -8.87 7.17
C ARG A 123 -3.35 -7.60 6.37
N TYR A 124 -3.67 -6.43 6.92
CA TYR A 124 -3.28 -5.14 6.34
C TYR A 124 -1.78 -4.98 6.10
N LEU A 125 -0.94 -5.71 6.84
CA LEU A 125 0.50 -5.79 6.55
C LEU A 125 0.88 -7.18 6.08
N THR A 126 0.43 -8.24 6.76
CA THR A 126 0.88 -9.61 6.49
C THR A 126 0.39 -10.19 5.16
N GLU A 127 -0.66 -9.62 4.55
CA GLU A 127 -1.15 -9.99 3.22
C GLU A 127 -0.79 -8.92 2.18
N ASP A 128 -1.14 -7.67 2.43
CA ASP A 128 -1.00 -6.56 1.46
C ASP A 128 0.46 -6.23 1.11
N ILE A 129 1.42 -6.50 2.00
CA ILE A 129 2.85 -6.30 1.73
C ILE A 129 3.40 -7.38 0.79
N PRO A 130 3.50 -8.67 1.18
CA PRO A 130 4.16 -9.70 0.37
C PRO A 130 3.41 -10.05 -0.93
N TYR A 131 2.10 -9.83 -0.99
CA TYR A 131 1.26 -10.19 -2.14
C TYR A 131 0.75 -8.99 -2.93
N GLY A 132 1.02 -7.77 -2.46
CA GLY A 132 0.64 -6.52 -3.11
C GLY A 132 1.83 -5.60 -3.31
N LEU A 133 2.26 -4.91 -2.26
CA LEU A 133 3.23 -3.81 -2.36
C LEU A 133 4.60 -4.28 -2.87
N VAL A 134 5.08 -5.43 -2.39
CA VAL A 134 6.34 -6.03 -2.88
C VAL A 134 6.24 -6.44 -4.35
N VAL A 135 5.05 -6.85 -4.81
CA VAL A 135 4.82 -7.20 -6.23
C VAL A 135 4.90 -5.95 -7.11
N ILE A 136 4.21 -4.88 -6.71
CA ILE A 136 4.26 -3.57 -7.40
C ILE A 136 5.70 -3.09 -7.48
N ARG A 137 6.42 -3.13 -6.35
CA ARG A 137 7.82 -2.72 -6.29
C ARG A 137 8.74 -3.57 -7.16
N GLY A 138 8.47 -4.87 -7.26
CA GLY A 138 9.26 -5.79 -8.09
C GLY A 138 9.08 -5.54 -9.58
N ILE A 139 7.87 -5.20 -10.02
CA ILE A 139 7.62 -4.75 -11.39
C ILE A 139 8.33 -3.42 -11.65
N ALA A 140 8.26 -2.46 -10.71
CA ALA A 140 8.94 -1.18 -10.82
C ALA A 140 10.46 -1.33 -10.98
N GLU A 141 11.07 -2.26 -10.24
CA GLU A 141 12.49 -2.59 -10.39
C GLU A 141 12.84 -3.03 -11.81
N ILE A 142 12.03 -3.93 -12.38
CA ILE A 142 12.27 -4.53 -13.71
C ILE A 142 12.17 -3.50 -14.82
N VAL A 143 11.23 -2.55 -14.71
CA VAL A 143 11.09 -1.48 -15.69
C VAL A 143 11.87 -0.21 -15.34
N GLN A 144 12.66 -0.25 -14.26
CA GLN A 144 13.53 0.84 -13.78
C GLN A 144 12.76 2.13 -13.47
N VAL A 145 11.67 2.00 -12.72
CA VAL A 145 10.89 3.13 -12.20
C VAL A 145 11.13 3.28 -10.72
N ASP A 146 11.60 4.46 -10.31
CA ASP A 146 11.76 4.79 -8.90
C ASP A 146 10.40 4.92 -8.20
N THR A 147 10.32 4.37 -6.99
CA THR A 147 9.13 4.37 -6.14
C THR A 147 9.50 4.73 -4.69
N PRO A 148 10.01 5.95 -4.44
CA PRO A 148 10.55 6.33 -3.13
C PRO A 148 9.52 6.26 -2.00
N THR A 149 8.24 6.54 -2.26
CA THR A 149 7.18 6.48 -1.26
C THR A 149 6.82 5.04 -0.92
N ILE A 150 6.68 4.19 -1.94
CA ILE A 150 6.49 2.75 -1.75
C ILE A 150 7.68 2.15 -0.99
N ASP A 151 8.92 2.56 -1.30
CA ASP A 151 10.13 2.09 -0.62
C ASP A 151 10.12 2.49 0.87
N LYS A 152 9.72 3.74 1.18
CA LYS A 152 9.55 4.21 2.56
C LYS A 152 8.55 3.35 3.35
N VAL A 153 7.36 3.14 2.78
CA VAL A 153 6.29 2.35 3.43
C VAL A 153 6.71 0.88 3.57
N LEU A 154 7.36 0.32 2.55
CA LEU A 154 7.80 -1.07 2.53
C LEU A 154 8.90 -1.34 3.57
N LEU A 155 9.88 -0.43 3.71
CA LEU A 155 10.96 -0.54 4.71
C LEU A 155 10.42 -0.52 6.14
N TRP A 156 9.47 0.36 6.42
CA TRP A 156 8.80 0.37 7.72
C TRP A 156 7.98 -0.91 7.94
N ALA A 157 7.18 -1.32 6.94
CA ALA A 157 6.27 -2.44 7.12
C ALA A 157 7.02 -3.77 7.29
N GLN A 158 8.09 -4.00 6.53
CA GLN A 158 8.91 -5.21 6.64
C GLN A 158 9.54 -5.33 8.04
N GLU A 159 10.00 -4.23 8.64
CA GLU A 159 10.46 -4.19 10.03
C GLU A 159 9.34 -4.61 10.99
N LYS A 160 8.15 -4.02 10.86
CA LYS A 160 7.02 -4.30 11.77
C LYS A 160 6.51 -5.74 11.71
N VAL A 161 6.62 -6.40 10.56
CA VAL A 161 6.25 -7.82 10.42
C VAL A 161 7.41 -8.80 10.61
N GLY A 162 8.61 -8.30 10.94
CA GLY A 162 9.80 -9.14 11.16
C GLY A 162 10.28 -9.85 9.89
N LYS A 163 10.21 -9.18 8.75
CA LYS A 163 10.57 -9.68 7.42
C LYS A 163 11.58 -8.78 6.73
N GLU A 164 12.27 -9.31 5.73
CA GLU A 164 13.21 -8.55 4.92
C GLU A 164 12.98 -8.80 3.43
N TYR A 165 12.45 -7.79 2.74
CA TYR A 165 12.15 -7.85 1.31
C TYR A 165 13.03 -6.91 0.49
N LEU A 166 13.04 -5.62 0.84
CA LEU A 166 13.86 -4.59 0.22
C LEU A 166 15.13 -4.38 1.04
N VAL A 167 16.29 -4.44 0.40
CA VAL A 167 17.60 -4.16 1.00
C VAL A 167 18.35 -3.17 0.11
N GLY A 168 18.62 -1.98 0.63
CA GLY A 168 19.01 -0.85 -0.21
C GLY A 168 17.87 -0.51 -1.18
N ALA A 169 18.15 -0.49 -2.48
CA ALA A 169 17.16 -0.20 -3.53
C ALA A 169 16.69 -1.45 -4.30
N LYS A 170 16.99 -2.66 -3.82
CA LYS A 170 16.73 -3.92 -4.53
C LYS A 170 15.91 -4.92 -3.71
N LEU A 171 15.01 -5.65 -4.36
CA LEU A 171 14.30 -6.79 -3.79
C LEU A 171 15.21 -8.02 -3.66
N GLN A 172 16.14 -7.95 -2.71
CA GLN A 172 17.13 -9.00 -2.44
C GLN A 172 17.15 -9.44 -0.97
N GLY A 173 16.13 -9.06 -0.19
CA GLY A 173 15.98 -9.50 1.19
C GLY A 173 15.71 -11.01 1.30
N LYS A 174 16.09 -11.60 2.44
CA LYS A 174 15.98 -13.06 2.65
C LYS A 174 14.55 -13.62 2.56
N ASP A 175 13.52 -12.78 2.74
CA ASP A 175 12.11 -13.17 2.70
C ASP A 175 11.44 -12.92 1.33
N VAL A 176 12.15 -12.41 0.32
CA VAL A 176 11.59 -12.30 -1.06
C VAL A 176 11.01 -13.63 -1.58
N PRO A 177 11.59 -14.82 -1.31
CA PRO A 177 11.01 -16.10 -1.71
C PRO A 177 9.62 -16.41 -1.10
N SER A 178 9.17 -15.71 -0.05
CA SER A 178 7.83 -15.87 0.52
C SER A 178 6.79 -14.89 -0.06
N THR A 179 7.14 -14.12 -1.08
CA THR A 179 6.27 -13.11 -1.70
C THR A 179 5.66 -13.63 -3.01
N ARG A 180 4.93 -12.78 -3.73
CA ARG A 180 4.54 -13.04 -5.13
C ARG A 180 5.25 -12.13 -6.14
N ALA A 181 6.34 -11.48 -5.75
CA ALA A 181 7.08 -10.63 -6.66
C ALA A 181 7.69 -11.44 -7.83
N PRO A 182 7.81 -10.86 -9.04
CA PRO A 182 8.41 -11.52 -10.20
C PRO A 182 9.80 -12.14 -9.92
N GLN A 183 10.61 -11.45 -9.10
CA GLN A 183 11.95 -11.84 -8.68
C GLN A 183 11.98 -13.25 -8.06
N ARG A 184 10.95 -13.62 -7.27
CA ARG A 184 10.83 -14.96 -6.68
C ARG A 184 10.82 -16.07 -7.73
N TYR A 185 10.25 -15.79 -8.90
CA TYR A 185 10.09 -16.76 -9.98
C TYR A 185 11.23 -16.69 -11.01
N GLY A 186 12.28 -15.90 -10.75
CA GLY A 186 13.34 -15.65 -11.72
C GLY A 186 12.90 -14.78 -12.91
N LEU A 187 11.75 -14.11 -12.82
CA LEU A 187 11.26 -13.22 -13.87
C LEU A 187 11.89 -11.84 -13.67
N THR A 188 12.90 -11.53 -14.47
CA THR A 188 13.69 -10.29 -14.34
C THR A 188 13.53 -9.32 -15.51
N THR A 189 12.67 -9.64 -16.48
CA THR A 189 12.39 -8.79 -17.64
C THR A 189 10.89 -8.59 -17.82
N LEU A 190 10.51 -7.50 -18.49
CA LEU A 190 9.11 -7.20 -18.76
C LEU A 190 8.48 -8.27 -19.66
N ASP A 191 9.18 -8.76 -20.68
CA ASP A 191 8.68 -9.82 -21.56
C ASP A 191 8.47 -11.15 -20.83
N ALA A 192 9.34 -11.50 -19.87
CA ALA A 192 9.17 -12.70 -19.05
C ALA A 192 7.91 -12.61 -18.17
N ILE A 193 7.64 -11.44 -17.59
CA ILE A 193 6.40 -11.21 -16.83
C ILE A 193 5.16 -11.31 -17.72
N LEU A 194 5.26 -10.88 -18.99
CA LEU A 194 4.17 -10.91 -19.95
C LEU A 194 4.02 -12.27 -20.67
N GLY A 195 4.88 -13.25 -20.39
CA GLY A 195 4.85 -14.57 -21.03
C GLY A 195 5.19 -14.54 -22.52
N ARG A 196 6.02 -13.59 -22.96
CA ARG A 196 6.46 -13.43 -24.36
C ARG A 196 7.78 -14.15 -24.67
N VAL A 197 8.14 -15.11 -23.82
CA VAL A 197 9.38 -15.91 -23.87
C VAL A 197 9.18 -17.28 -24.50
#